data_AF-A0A7S3CI04-F1
#
_entry.id   AF-A0A7S3CI04-F1
#
_cell.length_a   1.000
_cell.length_b   1.000
_cell.length_c   1.000
_cell.angle_alpha   90.00
_cell.angle_beta   90.00
_cell.angle_gamma   90.00
#
_symmetry.space_group_name_H-M   'P 1'
#
loop_
_entity.id
_entity.type
_entity.pdbx_description
1 polymer ?
#
loop_
_entity_poly.entity_id
_entity_poly.type
_entity_poly.pdbx_seq_one_letter_code
_entity_poly.pdbx_strand_id
1 'polypeptide(L)'
;VKTGLKIGLKMEEGARERLEDEVEALLAIFEGHEDIFVEVAGLDPALHDHAAVVVTVIPNDAPQELQLASTRVELLSGYPERTRPTVDLGCPFFVDRCGEEVAEILEMSDGQECLYQVVQCVAQAVSEGKSELREEETLAREEQLRLERQLEQTLADANSKGKEGGEVVLGRRLCFSHHIIAPSKRSAVVGWALELKLGGCSKIGWPGLIAVEG
;
A
#
# COMPACT_ATOMS: atom_id res chain seq x y z
N VAL A 1 32.52 -10.28 -35.71
CA VAL A 1 33.38 -9.90 -34.57
C VAL A 1 32.62 -8.92 -33.69
N LYS A 2 31.99 -9.41 -32.62
CA LYS A 2 31.48 -8.57 -31.52
C LYS A 2 31.97 -9.22 -30.22
N THR A 3 33.23 -8.97 -29.92
CA THR A 3 33.83 -9.23 -28.61
C THR A 3 33.26 -8.19 -27.66
N GLY A 4 32.21 -8.56 -26.93
CA GLY A 4 31.78 -7.81 -25.76
C GLY A 4 32.85 -7.97 -24.69
N LEU A 5 33.58 -6.90 -24.40
CA LEU A 5 34.46 -6.82 -23.23
C LEU A 5 33.59 -7.01 -21.98
N LYS A 6 33.71 -8.18 -21.34
CA LYS A 6 33.29 -8.36 -19.94
C LYS A 6 34.44 -7.86 -19.06
N ILE A 7 34.38 -6.59 -18.66
CA ILE A 7 35.28 -6.04 -17.66
C ILE A 7 34.68 -6.45 -16.31
N GLY A 8 35.24 -7.49 -15.69
CA GLY A 8 34.97 -7.82 -14.29
C GLY A 8 35.65 -6.77 -13.42
N LEU A 9 34.86 -5.87 -12.83
CA LEU A 9 35.35 -4.93 -11.82
C LEU A 9 35.19 -5.61 -10.46
N LYS A 10 36.30 -6.07 -9.89
CA LYS A 10 36.35 -6.40 -8.47
C LYS A 10 36.01 -5.13 -7.68
N MET A 11 35.11 -5.22 -6.70
CA MET A 11 34.96 -4.15 -5.72
C MET A 11 36.28 -3.95 -4.99
N GLU A 12 36.75 -2.71 -4.92
CA GLU A 12 37.91 -2.34 -4.10
C GLU A 12 37.56 -2.57 -2.62
N GLU A 13 38.51 -3.12 -1.85
CA GLU A 13 38.30 -3.61 -0.48
C GLU A 13 37.70 -2.52 0.44
N GLY A 14 38.12 -1.26 0.29
CA GLY A 14 37.56 -0.12 1.05
C GLY A 14 36.22 0.46 0.56
N ALA A 15 35.76 0.10 -0.65
CA ALA A 15 34.40 0.42 -1.07
C ALA A 15 33.39 -0.60 -0.50
N ARG A 16 33.85 -1.84 -0.30
CA ARG A 16 33.05 -2.90 0.32
C ARG A 16 32.86 -2.67 1.83
N GLU A 17 33.93 -2.31 2.54
CA GLU A 17 33.88 -2.00 3.98
C GLU A 17 32.87 -0.88 4.28
N ARG A 18 32.92 0.22 3.51
CA ARG A 18 31.94 1.32 3.63
C ARG A 18 30.50 0.89 3.37
N LEU A 19 30.28 0.05 2.35
CA LEU A 19 28.95 -0.48 2.06
C LEU A 19 28.44 -1.39 3.19
N GLU A 20 29.31 -2.21 3.77
CA GLU A 20 28.98 -3.06 4.91
C GLU A 20 28.62 -2.18 6.14
N ASP A 21 29.40 -1.14 6.42
CA ASP A 21 29.13 -0.18 7.50
C ASP A 21 27.80 0.58 7.29
N GLU A 22 27.52 1.06 6.08
CA GLU A 22 26.27 1.77 5.76
C GLU A 22 25.06 0.85 5.92
N VAL A 23 25.15 -0.39 5.44
CA VAL A 23 24.07 -1.38 5.58
C VAL A 23 23.86 -1.76 7.05
N GLU A 24 24.92 -1.96 7.83
CA GLU A 24 24.82 -2.27 9.25
C GLU A 24 24.14 -1.12 10.00
N ALA A 25 24.55 0.12 9.73
CA ALA A 25 23.91 1.30 10.31
C ALA A 25 22.43 1.40 9.90
N LEU A 26 22.11 1.16 8.63
CA LEU A 26 20.74 1.16 8.13
C LEU A 26 19.87 0.12 8.85
N LEU A 27 20.36 -1.11 8.98
CA LEU A 27 19.65 -2.19 9.66
C LEU A 27 19.43 -1.85 11.14
N ALA A 28 20.43 -1.28 11.82
CA ALA A 28 20.31 -0.86 13.21
C ALA A 28 19.31 0.28 13.41
N ILE A 29 19.22 1.23 12.46
CA ILE A 29 18.28 2.35 12.52
C ILE A 29 16.83 1.87 12.34
N PHE A 30 16.62 0.93 11.41
CA PHE A 30 15.28 0.44 11.08
C PHE A 30 14.90 -0.87 11.79
N GLU A 31 15.73 -1.34 12.73
CA GLU A 31 15.43 -2.49 13.56
C GLU A 31 14.18 -2.23 14.40
N GLY A 32 13.12 -3.01 14.17
CA GLY A 32 11.85 -2.85 14.89
C GLY A 32 11.04 -1.61 14.51
N HIS A 33 11.32 -0.98 13.36
CA HIS A 33 10.56 0.16 12.89
C HIS A 33 9.08 -0.19 12.66
N GLU A 34 8.17 0.65 13.14
CA GLU A 34 6.72 0.38 13.10
C GLU A 34 6.18 0.34 11.66
N ASP A 35 6.76 1.16 10.78
CA ASP A 35 6.25 1.32 9.42
C ASP A 35 6.86 0.44 8.36
N ILE A 36 8.12 0.04 8.52
CA ILE A 36 8.83 -0.69 7.47
C ILE A 36 9.70 -1.78 8.07
N PHE A 37 9.95 -2.80 7.28
CA PHE A 37 10.93 -3.84 7.49
C PHE A 37 11.96 -3.76 6.36
N VAL A 38 13.24 -3.80 6.72
CA VAL A 38 14.36 -3.73 5.77
C VAL A 38 15.02 -5.10 5.70
N GLU A 39 15.02 -5.68 4.50
CA GLU A 39 15.72 -6.93 4.20
C GLU A 39 16.90 -6.64 3.26
N VAL A 40 18.05 -7.26 3.52
CA VAL A 40 19.24 -7.09 2.67
C VAL A 40 19.73 -8.43 2.16
N ALA A 41 19.97 -8.51 0.85
CA ALA A 41 20.51 -9.67 0.18
C ALA A 41 21.77 -9.31 -0.63
N GLY A 42 22.65 -10.28 -0.85
CA GLY A 42 23.83 -10.12 -1.73
C GLY A 42 25.14 -9.70 -1.04
N LEU A 43 25.17 -9.63 0.30
CA LEU A 43 26.40 -9.37 1.08
C LEU A 43 27.33 -10.59 1.20
N ASP A 44 26.89 -11.78 0.78
CA ASP A 44 27.66 -13.02 0.95
C ASP A 44 29.04 -12.93 0.24
N PRO A 45 30.15 -13.04 0.97
CA PRO A 45 31.50 -12.97 0.41
C PRO A 45 31.81 -14.08 -0.61
N ALA A 46 31.03 -15.17 -0.64
CA ALA A 46 31.19 -16.26 -1.60
C ALA A 46 30.64 -15.95 -3.01
N LEU A 47 29.77 -14.95 -3.17
CA LEU A 47 29.26 -14.52 -4.48
C LEU A 47 30.25 -13.53 -5.12
N HIS A 48 31.33 -14.06 -5.71
CA HIS A 48 32.29 -13.24 -6.44
C HIS A 48 31.76 -12.75 -7.81
N ASP A 49 32.21 -11.53 -8.13
CA ASP A 49 32.30 -10.84 -9.42
C ASP A 49 31.16 -9.93 -9.90
N HIS A 50 29.90 -10.03 -9.43
CA HIS A 50 28.81 -9.13 -9.89
C HIS A 50 27.72 -8.87 -8.85
N ALA A 51 28.00 -9.03 -7.55
CA ALA A 51 26.98 -8.99 -6.51
C ALA A 51 26.36 -7.58 -6.41
N ALA A 52 25.15 -7.43 -6.93
CA ALA A 52 24.31 -6.31 -6.57
C ALA A 52 23.82 -6.55 -5.15
N VAL A 53 24.09 -5.62 -4.23
CA VAL A 53 23.42 -5.64 -2.92
C VAL A 53 22.01 -5.12 -3.12
N VAL A 54 21.04 -5.89 -2.66
CA VAL A 54 19.63 -5.58 -2.82
C VAL A 54 19.06 -5.28 -1.45
N VAL A 55 18.64 -4.04 -1.24
CA VAL A 55 17.89 -3.62 -0.06
C VAL A 55 16.41 -3.60 -0.42
N THR A 56 15.59 -4.35 0.30
CA THR A 56 14.14 -4.40 0.09
C THR A 56 13.44 -3.81 1.30
N VAL A 57 12.64 -2.77 1.06
CA VAL A 57 11.84 -2.08 2.06
C VAL A 57 10.40 -2.55 1.94
N ILE A 58 9.88 -3.16 3.00
CA ILE A 58 8.55 -3.78 3.04
C ILE A 58 7.70 -3.01 4.07
N PRO A 59 6.53 -2.46 3.70
CA PRO A 59 5.62 -1.85 4.65
C PRO A 59 5.12 -2.86 5.69
N ASN A 60 5.28 -2.54 6.98
CA ASN A 60 4.71 -3.28 8.09
C ASN A 60 3.27 -2.86 8.34
N ASP A 61 2.39 -3.77 8.77
CA ASP A 61 1.01 -3.48 9.20
C ASP A 61 0.26 -2.47 8.30
N ALA A 62 0.44 -2.61 6.99
CA ALA A 62 -0.11 -1.70 6.02
C ALA A 62 -1.54 -2.13 5.63
N PRO A 63 -2.43 -1.20 5.25
CA PRO A 63 -3.71 -1.52 4.62
C PRO A 63 -3.51 -2.46 3.42
N GLN A 64 -4.53 -3.25 3.05
CA GLN A 64 -4.43 -4.28 1.98
C GLN A 64 -3.80 -3.76 0.67
N GLU A 65 -3.94 -2.47 0.38
CA GLU A 65 -3.41 -1.78 -0.80
C GLU A 65 -1.88 -1.61 -0.77
N LEU A 66 -1.27 -1.60 0.40
CA LEU A 66 0.18 -1.45 0.62
C LEU A 66 0.88 -2.77 1.02
N GLN A 67 0.13 -3.82 1.37
CA GLN A 67 0.68 -5.12 1.84
C GLN A 67 1.52 -5.87 0.80
N LEU A 68 1.38 -5.54 -0.48
CA LEU A 68 2.15 -6.15 -1.58
C LEU A 68 3.18 -5.19 -2.18
N ALA A 69 3.26 -3.97 -1.67
CA ALA A 69 4.23 -2.99 -2.16
C ALA A 69 5.59 -3.27 -1.50
N SER A 70 6.66 -3.25 -2.29
CA SER A 70 8.02 -3.32 -1.77
C SER A 70 8.91 -2.44 -2.61
N THR A 71 9.72 -1.59 -1.98
CA THR A 71 10.75 -0.83 -2.68
C THR A 71 12.05 -1.61 -2.70
N ARG A 72 12.68 -1.70 -3.85
CA ARG A 72 13.92 -2.42 -4.08
C ARG A 72 15.02 -1.44 -4.48
N VAL A 73 16.09 -1.39 -3.71
CA VAL A 73 17.29 -0.60 -4.00
C VAL A 73 18.40 -1.56 -4.39
N GLU A 74 18.88 -1.44 -5.63
CA GLU A 74 20.00 -2.22 -6.15
C GLU A 74 21.28 -1.39 -6.16
N LEU A 75 22.32 -1.91 -5.49
CA LEU A 75 23.63 -1.30 -5.38
C LEU A 75 24.63 -2.09 -6.21
N LEU A 76 25.14 -1.47 -7.27
CA LEU A 76 26.11 -2.12 -8.17
C LEU A 76 27.54 -2.03 -7.63
N SER A 77 28.41 -2.88 -8.20
CA SER A 77 29.84 -2.88 -7.90
C SER A 77 30.45 -1.50 -8.19
N GLY A 78 30.95 -0.83 -7.14
CA GLY A 78 31.53 0.51 -7.24
C GLY A 78 30.67 1.63 -6.64
N TYR A 79 29.51 1.31 -6.06
CA TYR A 79 28.79 2.23 -5.18
C TYR A 79 29.63 2.54 -3.92
N PRO A 80 29.58 3.77 -3.37
CA PRO A 80 28.90 4.96 -3.92
C PRO A 80 29.71 5.75 -4.95
N GLU A 81 31.00 5.50 -5.08
CA GLU A 81 31.94 6.40 -5.78
C GLU A 81 31.84 6.39 -7.31
N ARG A 82 31.48 5.25 -7.91
CA ARG A 82 31.50 5.03 -9.36
C ARG A 82 30.14 4.75 -9.96
N THR A 83 29.20 4.26 -9.15
CA THR A 83 27.85 3.88 -9.60
C THR A 83 26.82 4.37 -8.61
N ARG A 84 25.66 4.80 -9.13
CA ARG A 84 24.50 5.22 -8.33
C ARG A 84 23.60 4.02 -8.03
N PRO A 85 22.82 4.05 -6.94
CA PRO A 85 21.77 3.06 -6.70
C PRO A 85 20.73 3.10 -7.82
N THR A 86 20.14 1.96 -8.12
CA THR A 86 18.89 1.90 -8.89
C THR A 86 17.75 1.63 -7.91
N VAL A 87 16.73 2.48 -7.91
CA VAL A 87 15.57 2.35 -7.02
C VAL A 87 14.34 1.98 -7.83
N ASP A 88 13.74 0.83 -7.51
CA ASP A 88 12.43 0.42 -7.98
C ASP A 88 11.43 0.54 -6.83
N LEU A 89 10.51 1.51 -6.92
CA LEU A 89 9.53 1.76 -5.89
C LEU A 89 8.43 0.69 -5.83
N GLY A 90 8.29 -0.16 -6.86
CA GLY A 90 7.44 -1.35 -6.83
C GLY A 90 5.93 -1.11 -6.92
N CYS A 91 5.42 0.10 -6.66
CA CYS A 91 4.00 0.41 -6.84
C CYS A 91 3.75 1.90 -7.21
N PRO A 92 2.61 2.21 -7.87
CA PRO A 92 2.26 3.58 -8.23
C PRO A 92 2.15 4.53 -7.03
N PHE A 93 1.68 4.03 -5.88
CA PHE A 93 1.54 4.85 -4.66
C PHE A 93 2.87 5.47 -4.25
N PHE A 94 3.95 4.69 -4.22
CA PHE A 94 5.27 5.21 -3.86
C PHE A 94 5.85 6.10 -4.97
N VAL A 95 5.60 5.79 -6.24
CA VAL A 95 6.01 6.66 -7.35
C VAL A 95 5.41 8.06 -7.20
N ASP A 96 4.11 8.14 -6.89
CA ASP A 96 3.41 9.42 -6.75
C ASP A 96 3.80 10.17 -5.46
N ARG A 97 4.14 9.44 -4.38
CA ARG A 97 4.41 10.04 -3.06
C ARG A 97 5.86 10.45 -2.84
N CYS A 98 6.80 9.60 -3.23
CA CYS A 98 8.22 9.80 -2.95
C CYS A 98 9.10 9.70 -4.20
N GLY A 99 8.54 9.51 -5.40
CA GLY A 99 9.33 9.33 -6.62
C GLY A 99 10.22 10.53 -6.97
N GLU A 100 9.70 11.76 -6.87
CA GLU A 100 10.48 12.98 -7.13
C GLU A 100 11.59 13.17 -6.09
N GLU A 101 11.27 13.04 -4.81
CA GLU A 101 12.24 13.19 -3.71
C GLU A 101 13.35 12.13 -3.78
N VAL A 102 13.01 10.87 -4.07
CA VAL A 102 14.01 9.82 -4.30
C VAL A 102 14.90 10.16 -5.49
N ALA A 103 14.35 10.68 -6.59
CA ALA A 103 15.15 11.09 -7.74
C ALA A 103 16.13 12.23 -7.37
N GLU A 104 15.67 13.23 -6.61
CA GLU A 104 16.51 14.32 -6.12
C GLU A 104 17.63 13.81 -5.21
N ILE A 105 17.33 12.90 -4.28
CA ILE A 105 18.34 12.28 -3.40
C ILE A 105 19.43 11.60 -4.26
N LEU A 106 19.03 10.83 -5.28
CA LEU A 106 19.96 10.14 -6.17
C LEU A 106 20.81 11.09 -7.03
N GLU A 107 20.27 12.25 -7.39
CA GLU A 107 21.02 13.28 -8.13
C GLU A 107 22.02 14.03 -7.26
N MET A 108 21.65 14.32 -6.01
CA MET A 108 22.45 15.11 -5.07
C MET A 108 23.57 14.30 -4.40
N SER A 109 23.48 12.97 -4.40
CA SER A 109 24.41 12.08 -3.68
C SER A 109 25.66 11.71 -4.49
N ASP A 110 26.23 12.63 -5.28
CA ASP A 110 27.32 12.35 -6.22
C ASP A 110 28.58 11.81 -5.50
N GLY A 111 28.80 10.50 -5.61
CA GLY A 111 29.91 9.82 -4.95
C GLY A 111 29.76 9.65 -3.44
N GLN A 112 28.56 9.79 -2.88
CA GLN A 112 28.27 9.67 -1.44
C GLN A 112 27.21 8.61 -1.15
N GLU A 113 27.26 8.10 0.08
CA GLU A 113 26.27 7.18 0.67
C GLU A 113 24.92 7.86 0.78
N CYS A 114 23.85 7.13 0.45
CA CYS A 114 22.49 7.68 0.35
C CYS A 114 21.37 6.69 0.68
N LEU A 115 21.70 5.47 1.12
CA LEU A 115 20.70 4.46 1.43
C LEU A 115 19.74 4.92 2.51
N TYR A 116 20.28 5.53 3.56
CA TYR A 116 19.48 6.02 4.68
C TYR A 116 18.41 7.02 4.20
N GLN A 117 18.78 8.00 3.37
CA GLN A 117 17.88 9.03 2.87
C GLN A 117 16.78 8.42 1.99
N VAL A 118 17.14 7.48 1.11
CA VAL A 118 16.16 6.78 0.26
C VAL A 118 15.18 5.98 1.11
N VAL A 119 15.68 5.18 2.06
CA VAL A 119 14.81 4.34 2.92
C VAL A 119 13.97 5.21 3.85
N GLN A 120 14.51 6.30 4.38
CA GLN A 120 13.76 7.25 5.21
C GLN A 120 12.61 7.90 4.42
N CYS A 121 12.86 8.32 3.18
CA CYS A 121 11.84 8.89 2.30
C CYS A 121 10.70 7.89 2.05
N VAL A 122 11.02 6.62 1.78
CA VAL A 122 10.01 5.55 1.64
C VAL A 122 9.26 5.32 2.96
N ALA A 123 9.96 5.28 4.10
CA ALA A 123 9.34 5.09 5.41
C ALA A 123 8.33 6.20 5.72
N GLN A 124 8.68 7.45 5.41
CA GLN A 124 7.78 8.59 5.58
C GLN A 124 6.54 8.47 4.70
N ALA A 125 6.70 8.12 3.42
CA ALA A 125 5.58 7.91 2.51
C ALA A 125 4.63 6.79 3.00
N VAL A 126 5.17 5.72 3.59
CA VAL A 126 4.36 4.66 4.24
C VAL A 126 3.60 5.21 5.44
N SER A 127 4.27 5.93 6.33
CA SER A 127 3.65 6.49 7.54
C SER A 127 2.50 7.45 7.19
N GLU A 128 2.72 8.36 6.24
CA GLU A 128 1.70 9.29 5.77
C GLU A 128 0.52 8.55 5.13
N GLY A 129 0.79 7.60 4.24
CA GLY A 129 -0.25 6.78 3.61
C GLY A 129 -1.10 5.99 4.61
N LYS A 130 -0.47 5.43 5.66
CA LYS A 130 -1.19 4.76 6.73
C LYS A 130 -2.09 5.71 7.52
N SER A 131 -1.60 6.92 7.83
CA SER A 131 -2.38 7.90 8.59
C SER A 131 -3.63 8.31 7.81
N GLU A 132 -3.47 8.67 6.53
CA GLU A 132 -4.57 9.06 5.66
C GLU A 132 -5.61 7.94 5.52
N LEU A 133 -5.18 6.71 5.27
CA LEU A 133 -6.10 5.58 5.13
C LEU A 133 -6.85 5.25 6.43
N ARG A 134 -6.20 5.40 7.59
CA ARG A 134 -6.86 5.26 8.90
C ARG A 134 -7.90 6.34 9.12
N GLU A 135 -7.59 7.59 8.79
CA GLU A 135 -8.54 8.70 8.87
C GLU A 135 -9.74 8.48 7.95
N GLU A 136 -9.52 8.11 6.69
CA GLU A 136 -10.59 7.79 5.74
C GLU A 136 -11.47 6.63 6.24
N GLU A 137 -10.87 5.57 6.79
CA GLU A 137 -11.62 4.44 7.34
C GLU A 137 -12.49 4.87 8.53
N THR A 138 -11.97 5.73 9.43
CA THR A 138 -12.76 6.24 10.56
C THR A 138 -13.94 7.08 10.10
N LEU A 139 -13.72 8.00 9.14
CA LEU A 139 -14.78 8.83 8.57
C LEU A 139 -15.84 7.98 7.86
N ALA A 140 -15.42 6.99 7.07
CA ALA A 140 -16.34 6.07 6.40
C ALA A 140 -17.17 5.26 7.41
N ARG A 141 -16.57 4.85 8.53
CA ARG A 141 -17.27 4.14 9.59
C ARG A 141 -18.30 5.02 10.32
N GLU A 142 -17.95 6.28 10.59
CA GLU A 142 -18.88 7.24 11.20
C GLU A 142 -20.06 7.56 10.29
N GLU A 143 -19.80 7.77 8.99
CA GLU A 143 -20.84 7.97 7.98
C GLU A 143 -21.77 6.76 7.88
N GLN A 144 -21.21 5.55 7.87
CA GLN A 144 -21.99 4.32 7.82
C GLN A 144 -22.92 4.19 9.04
N LEU A 145 -22.43 4.45 10.25
CA LEU A 145 -23.24 4.44 11.47
C LEU A 145 -24.37 5.50 11.43
N ARG A 146 -24.10 6.66 10.84
CA ARG A 146 -25.11 7.72 10.66
C ARG A 146 -26.23 7.26 9.73
N LEU A 147 -25.89 6.65 8.58
CA LEU A 147 -26.85 6.13 7.61
C LEU A 147 -27.67 4.98 8.19
N GLU A 148 -27.05 4.06 8.95
CA GLU A 148 -27.74 2.96 9.63
C GLU A 148 -28.81 3.48 10.60
N ARG A 149 -28.50 4.51 11.40
CA ARG A 149 -29.49 5.16 12.30
C ARG A 149 -30.64 5.81 11.54
N GLN A 150 -30.36 6.47 10.41
CA GLN A 150 -31.39 7.08 9.57
C GLN A 150 -32.33 6.03 8.95
N LEU A 151 -31.78 4.88 8.55
CA LEU A 151 -32.57 3.77 8.03
C LEU A 151 -33.50 3.20 9.11
N GLU A 152 -32.98 2.95 10.30
CA GLU A 152 -33.77 2.42 11.42
C GLU A 152 -34.93 3.37 11.79
N GLN A 153 -34.68 4.68 11.81
CA GLN A 153 -35.72 5.68 12.06
C GLN A 153 -36.78 5.71 10.94
N THR A 154 -36.35 5.63 9.67
CA THR A 154 -37.28 5.62 8.53
C THR A 154 -38.17 4.38 8.52
N LEU A 155 -37.62 3.22 8.87
CA LEU A 155 -38.38 1.96 8.99
C LEU A 155 -39.40 2.01 10.14
N ALA A 156 -39.04 2.62 11.27
CA ALA A 156 -39.98 2.83 12.38
C ALA A 156 -41.15 3.76 11.99
N ASP A 157 -40.86 4.83 11.25
CA ASP A 157 -41.86 5.77 10.74
C ASP A 157 -42.77 5.13 9.67
N ALA A 158 -42.24 4.23 8.83
CA ALA A 158 -43.03 3.49 7.85
C ALA A 158 -43.97 2.47 8.50
N ASN A 159 -43.49 1.73 9.51
CA ASN A 159 -44.29 0.77 10.27
C ASN A 159 -45.44 1.42 11.06
N SER A 160 -45.31 2.68 11.45
CA SER A 160 -46.40 3.42 12.13
C SER A 160 -47.48 3.95 11.18
N LYS A 161 -47.23 3.99 9.86
CA LYS A 161 -48.14 4.54 8.84
C LYS A 161 -48.82 3.50 7.94
N GLY A 162 -48.49 2.21 8.05
CA GLY A 162 -48.99 1.15 7.17
C GLY A 162 -50.21 0.40 7.69
N LYS A 163 -51.41 0.97 7.58
CA LYS A 163 -52.68 0.22 7.70
C LYS A 163 -53.75 0.80 6.77
N GLU A 164 -53.55 0.75 5.46
CA GLU A 164 -54.65 0.92 4.49
C GLU A 164 -54.29 0.38 3.08
N GLY A 165 -54.99 -0.70 2.68
CA GLY A 165 -55.44 -0.95 1.31
C GLY A 165 -54.52 -1.66 0.29
N GLY A 166 -54.67 -2.99 0.17
CA GLY A 166 -54.25 -3.79 -1.00
C GLY A 166 -53.32 -4.97 -0.67
N GLU A 167 -53.46 -6.09 -1.37
CA GLU A 167 -52.54 -7.24 -1.25
C GLU A 167 -51.19 -6.87 -1.89
N VAL A 168 -50.31 -6.29 -1.08
CA VAL A 168 -48.94 -5.94 -1.45
C VAL A 168 -48.10 -7.21 -1.48
N VAL A 169 -47.66 -7.62 -2.67
CA VAL A 169 -46.70 -8.72 -2.81
C VAL A 169 -45.29 -8.15 -2.73
N LEU A 170 -44.58 -8.45 -1.64
CA LEU A 170 -43.18 -8.08 -1.45
C LEU A 170 -42.29 -8.76 -2.50
N GLY A 171 -41.55 -7.98 -3.28
CA GLY A 171 -40.53 -8.48 -4.18
C GLY A 171 -39.23 -8.73 -3.42
N ARG A 172 -38.56 -9.87 -3.67
CA ARG A 172 -37.20 -10.13 -3.20
C ARG A 172 -36.28 -10.42 -4.37
N ARG A 173 -35.17 -9.69 -4.48
CA ARG A 173 -34.13 -9.96 -5.48
C ARG A 173 -32.77 -10.09 -4.81
N LEU A 174 -31.96 -11.00 -5.33
CA LEU A 174 -30.56 -11.16 -4.94
C LEU A 174 -29.70 -10.59 -6.07
N CYS A 175 -28.89 -9.59 -5.74
CA CYS A 175 -27.90 -9.03 -6.64
C CYS A 175 -26.52 -9.57 -6.25
N PHE A 176 -25.84 -10.16 -7.23
CA PHE A 176 -24.49 -10.65 -7.08
C PHE A 176 -23.49 -9.55 -7.43
N SER A 177 -22.45 -9.40 -6.61
CA SER A 177 -21.29 -8.57 -6.93
C SER A 177 -20.02 -9.39 -6.75
N HIS A 178 -19.03 -9.16 -7.62
CA HIS A 178 -17.72 -9.80 -7.50
C HIS A 178 -17.11 -9.60 -6.10
N HIS A 179 -17.32 -8.41 -5.51
CA HIS A 179 -17.06 -8.12 -4.10
C HIS A 179 -17.78 -6.82 -3.70
N ILE A 180 -18.12 -6.70 -2.41
CA ILE A 180 -18.69 -5.47 -1.82
C ILE A 180 -17.85 -4.97 -0.62
N ILE A 181 -16.53 -4.97 -0.81
CA ILE A 181 -15.55 -4.56 0.20
C ILE A 181 -15.34 -3.05 0.23
N ALA A 182 -15.43 -2.37 -0.92
CA ALA A 182 -15.18 -0.93 -0.99
C ALA A 182 -16.28 -0.14 -0.24
N PRO A 183 -15.92 0.79 0.65
CA PRO A 183 -16.88 1.66 1.34
C PRO A 183 -17.79 2.41 0.36
N SER A 184 -17.22 2.93 -0.73
CA SER A 184 -17.96 3.62 -1.80
C SER A 184 -19.10 2.78 -2.40
N LYS A 185 -18.87 1.46 -2.61
CA LYS A 185 -19.91 0.54 -3.10
C LYS A 185 -21.02 0.34 -2.05
N ARG A 186 -20.67 0.28 -0.77
CA ARG A 186 -21.66 0.14 0.32
C ARG A 186 -22.51 1.40 0.45
N SER A 187 -21.88 2.57 0.48
CA SER A 187 -22.57 3.86 0.56
C SER A 187 -23.52 4.06 -0.64
N ALA A 188 -23.09 3.67 -1.85
CA ALA A 188 -23.95 3.72 -3.03
C ALA A 188 -25.18 2.80 -2.91
N VAL A 189 -25.00 1.56 -2.43
CA VAL A 189 -26.11 0.60 -2.22
C VAL A 189 -27.11 1.14 -1.19
N VAL A 190 -26.63 1.70 -0.09
CA VAL A 190 -27.49 2.31 0.94
C VAL A 190 -28.20 3.55 0.38
N GLY A 191 -27.50 4.41 -0.34
CA GLY A 191 -28.07 5.60 -0.98
C GLY A 191 -29.22 5.25 -1.93
N TRP A 192 -29.02 4.26 -2.80
CA TRP A 192 -30.06 3.76 -3.70
C TRP A 192 -31.24 3.12 -2.97
N ALA A 193 -30.99 2.38 -1.89
CA ALA A 193 -32.05 1.78 -1.09
C ALA A 193 -32.96 2.86 -0.48
N LEU A 194 -32.38 3.96 0.02
CA LEU A 194 -33.12 5.10 0.57
C LEU A 194 -33.94 5.82 -0.52
N GLU A 195 -33.32 6.13 -1.66
CA GLU A 195 -33.98 6.80 -2.79
C GLU A 195 -35.19 6.00 -3.30
N LEU A 196 -35.02 4.68 -3.43
CA LEU A 196 -36.04 3.78 -3.97
C LEU A 196 -37.00 3.24 -2.90
N LYS A 197 -36.80 3.60 -1.62
CA LYS A 197 -37.56 3.09 -0.46
C LYS A 197 -37.57 1.55 -0.39
N LEU A 198 -36.42 0.95 -0.69
CA LEU A 198 -36.21 -0.49 -0.62
C LEU A 198 -35.48 -0.85 0.68
N GLY A 199 -35.82 -2.00 1.24
CA GLY A 199 -35.11 -2.63 2.34
C GLY A 199 -34.20 -3.77 1.85
N GLY A 200 -33.68 -4.53 2.81
CA GLY A 200 -32.85 -5.71 2.55
C GLY A 200 -31.55 -5.71 3.35
N CYS A 201 -30.57 -6.48 2.90
CA CYS A 201 -29.28 -6.62 3.56
C CYS A 201 -28.14 -6.89 2.57
N SER A 202 -26.90 -6.69 2.98
CA SER A 202 -25.75 -7.09 2.17
C SER A 202 -24.73 -7.89 2.98
N LYS A 203 -24.14 -8.90 2.35
CA LYS A 203 -23.02 -9.67 2.88
C LYS A 203 -21.73 -9.13 2.26
N ILE A 204 -20.89 -8.54 3.10
CA ILE A 204 -19.55 -8.06 2.74
C ILE A 204 -18.63 -9.26 2.52
N GLY A 205 -17.84 -9.26 1.44
CA GLY A 205 -16.84 -10.29 1.17
C GLY A 205 -16.68 -10.65 -0.31
N TRP A 206 -16.11 -11.85 -0.53
CA TRP A 206 -15.93 -12.52 -1.82
C TRP A 206 -16.75 -13.84 -1.83
N PRO A 207 -17.79 -13.97 -2.65
CA PRO A 207 -18.47 -12.90 -3.40
C PRO A 207 -19.27 -11.98 -2.48
N GLY A 208 -19.54 -10.77 -2.96
CA GLY A 208 -20.49 -9.85 -2.33
C GLY A 208 -21.92 -10.20 -2.73
N LEU A 209 -22.84 -10.15 -1.78
CA LEU A 209 -24.25 -10.47 -2.03
C LEU A 209 -25.14 -9.38 -1.45
N ILE A 210 -26.13 -8.92 -2.22
CA ILE A 210 -27.10 -7.91 -1.78
C ILE A 210 -28.49 -8.52 -1.93
N ALA A 211 -29.22 -8.63 -0.83
CA ALA A 211 -30.63 -8.93 -0.82
C ALA A 211 -31.41 -7.62 -0.79
N VAL A 212 -32.34 -7.46 -1.73
CA VAL A 212 -33.21 -6.30 -1.84
C VAL A 212 -34.65 -6.74 -1.63
N GLU A 213 -35.38 -6.04 -0.78
CA GLU A 213 -36.77 -6.31 -0.43
C GLU A 213 -37.60 -5.03 -0.55
N GLY A 214 -38.78 -5.09 -1.16
CA GLY A 214 -39.66 -3.92 -1.32
C GLY A 214 -40.69 -4.10 -2.42
#